data_AF-A0ABD6T3E4-F1
#
_entry.id   AF-A0ABD6T3E4-F1
#
_cell.length_a   1.000
_cell.length_b   1.000
_cell.length_c   1.000
_cell.angle_alpha   90.00
_cell.angle_beta   90.00
_cell.angle_gamma   90.00
#
_symmetry.space_group_name_H-M   'P 1'
#
loop_
_entity.id
_entity.type
_entity.pdbx_description
1 polymer ?
#
loop_
_entity_poly.entity_id
_entity_poly.type
_entity_poly.pdbx_seq_one_letter_code
_entity_poly.pdbx_strand_id
1 'polypeptide(L)'
;MQNLNIWSYLFFFIAVTGAIIESSFITSHFFYYHYFKPILLVEIISPIIGTILGSFGKPGKPKQIAIILNSLFFVLFSFLALLNLWITTFGK
;
A
#
# COMPACT_ATOMS: atom_id res chain seq x y z
N MET A 1 9.21 21.43 23.56
CA MET A 1 8.36 20.79 22.54
C MET A 1 9.27 19.98 21.63
N GLN A 2 9.18 18.65 21.66
CA GLN A 2 9.97 17.79 20.76
C GLN A 2 9.50 18.02 19.33
N ASN A 3 10.43 18.31 18.41
CA ASN A 3 10.14 18.38 16.99
C ASN A 3 9.76 16.97 16.51
N LEU A 4 8.47 16.73 16.32
CA LEU A 4 8.00 15.49 15.71
C LEU A 4 8.45 15.48 14.25
N ASN A 5 9.23 14.48 13.89
CA ASN A 5 9.78 14.33 12.55
C ASN A 5 8.67 13.88 11.58
N ILE A 6 8.80 14.15 10.29
CA ILE A 6 7.74 13.86 9.30
C ILE A 6 7.35 12.38 9.28
N TRP A 7 8.32 11.51 9.58
CA TRP A 7 8.14 10.07 9.74
C TRP A 7 7.19 9.69 10.88
N SER A 8 7.26 10.38 12.01
CA SER A 8 6.34 10.15 13.14
C SER A 8 4.89 10.45 12.78
N TYR A 9 4.64 11.50 11.99
CA TYR A 9 3.30 11.81 11.49
C TYR A 9 2.81 10.77 10.49
N LEU A 10 3.70 10.28 9.61
CA LEU A 10 3.37 9.21 8.67
C LEU A 10 2.97 7.92 9.40
N PHE A 11 3.74 7.48 10.40
CA PHE A 11 3.41 6.30 11.19
C PHE A 11 2.10 6.46 11.98
N PHE A 12 1.87 7.65 12.56
CA PHE A 12 0.62 7.95 13.26
C PHE A 12 -0.57 7.90 12.31
N PHE A 13 -0.44 8.48 11.11
CA PHE A 13 -1.49 8.46 10.10
C PHE A 13 -1.83 7.03 9.67
N ILE A 14 -0.81 6.20 9.39
CA ILE A 14 -1.00 4.78 9.05
C ILE A 14 -1.73 4.04 10.18
N ALA A 15 -1.34 4.27 11.43
CA ALA A 15 -1.97 3.63 12.60
C ALA A 15 -3.44 4.03 12.75
N VAL A 16 -3.76 5.32 12.59
CA VAL A 16 -5.14 5.82 12.65
C VAL A 16 -5.98 5.27 11.50
N THR A 17 -5.46 5.25 10.27
CA THR A 17 -6.16 4.67 9.12
C THR A 17 -6.40 3.17 9.32
N GLY A 18 -5.41 2.45 9.83
CA GLY A 18 -5.52 1.03 10.19
C GLY A 18 -6.64 0.78 11.20
N ALA A 19 -6.67 1.54 12.29
CA ALA A 19 -7.68 1.43 13.33
C ALA A 19 -9.09 1.75 12.81
N ILE A 20 -9.24 2.75 11.93
CA ILE A 20 -10.54 3.08 11.31
C ILE A 20 -11.00 1.97 10.37
N ILE A 21 -10.09 1.38 9.58
CA ILE A 21 -10.43 0.23 8.71
C ILE A 21 -10.83 -0.95 9.58
N GLU A 22 -10.11 -1.21 10.66
CA GLU A 22 -10.42 -2.29 11.59
C GLU A 22 -11.79 -2.12 12.24
N SER A 23 -12.08 -0.94 12.79
CA SER A 23 -13.36 -0.65 13.43
C SER A 23 -14.53 -0.63 12.46
N SER A 24 -14.31 -0.17 11.22
CA SER A 24 -15.39 0.10 10.26
C SER A 24 -15.68 -1.10 9.34
N PHE A 25 -14.69 -1.96 9.09
CA PHE A 25 -14.78 -2.96 8.02
C PHE A 25 -14.33 -4.37 8.42
N ILE A 26 -13.38 -4.53 9.36
CA ILE A 26 -12.80 -5.83 9.72
C ILE A 26 -13.72 -6.66 10.64
N THR A 27 -14.72 -6.03 11.28
CA THR A 27 -15.73 -6.76 12.08
C THR A 27 -16.51 -7.80 11.26
N SER A 28 -16.54 -7.71 9.93
CA SER A 28 -17.00 -8.80 9.09
C SER A 28 -15.83 -9.53 8.41
N HIS A 29 -15.60 -10.76 8.84
CA HIS A 29 -14.68 -11.70 8.20
C HIS A 29 -14.96 -11.85 6.69
N PHE A 30 -16.22 -11.61 6.29
CA PHE A 30 -16.67 -11.55 4.90
C PHE A 30 -16.02 -10.41 4.12
N PHE A 31 -16.03 -9.18 4.64
CA PHE A 31 -15.50 -8.02 3.92
C PHE A 31 -13.99 -8.10 3.72
N TYR A 32 -13.27 -8.51 4.77
CA TYR A 32 -11.83 -8.70 4.70
C TYR A 32 -11.45 -9.70 3.59
N TYR A 33 -12.12 -10.85 3.55
CA TYR A 33 -11.76 -11.92 2.63
C TYR A 33 -12.21 -11.66 1.19
N HIS A 34 -13.40 -11.08 0.99
CA HIS A 34 -13.99 -10.90 -0.34
C HIS A 34 -13.60 -9.59 -1.02
N TYR A 35 -13.25 -8.55 -0.26
CA TYR A 35 -12.94 -7.23 -0.84
C TYR A 35 -11.54 -6.77 -0.49
N PHE A 36 -11.22 -6.64 0.80
CA PHE A 36 -9.98 -5.99 1.23
C PHE A 36 -8.72 -6.77 0.78
N LYS A 37 -8.71 -8.08 1.01
CA LYS A 37 -7.57 -8.96 0.65
C LYS A 37 -7.31 -9.00 -0.87
N PRO A 38 -8.33 -9.15 -1.75
CA PRO A 38 -8.13 -9.02 -3.19
C PRO A 38 -7.63 -7.64 -3.65
N ILE A 39 -8.17 -6.55 -3.08
CA ILE A 39 -7.78 -5.17 -3.42
C ILE A 39 -6.29 -4.96 -3.13
N LEU A 40 -5.82 -5.38 -1.95
CA LEU A 40 -4.42 -5.31 -1.58
C LEU A 40 -3.50 -6.10 -2.53
N LEU A 41 -3.95 -7.27 -2.98
CA LEU A 41 -3.20 -8.08 -3.92
C LEU A 41 -3.04 -7.38 -5.28
N VAL A 42 -4.12 -6.78 -5.79
CA VAL A 42 -4.11 -6.00 -7.04
C VAL A 42 -3.20 -4.78 -6.90
N GLU A 43 -3.24 -4.13 -5.75
CA GLU A 43 -2.47 -2.92 -5.45
C GLU A 43 -0.95 -3.17 -5.39
N ILE A 44 -0.52 -4.36 -4.95
CA ILE A 44 0.90 -4.77 -4.97
C ILE A 44 1.33 -5.20 -6.37
N ILE A 45 0.51 -5.99 -7.08
CA ILE A 45 0.88 -6.58 -8.37
C ILE A 45 0.89 -5.52 -9.48
N SER A 46 -0.06 -4.58 -9.48
CA SER A 46 -0.20 -3.55 -10.52
C SER A 46 1.08 -2.72 -10.75
N PRO A 47 1.72 -2.12 -9.74
CA PRO A 47 2.96 -1.36 -9.93
C PRO A 47 4.15 -2.24 -10.35
N ILE A 48 4.20 -3.51 -9.95
CA ILE A 48 5.24 -4.45 -10.42
C ILE A 48 5.09 -4.66 -11.92
N ILE A 49 3.88 -4.98 -12.38
CA ILE A 49 3.57 -5.14 -13.81
C ILE A 49 3.84 -3.83 -14.55
N GLY A 50 3.40 -2.69 -14.02
CA GLY A 50 3.62 -1.37 -14.63
C GLY A 50 5.10 -1.01 -14.76
N THR A 51 5.93 -1.39 -13.78
CA THR A 51 7.40 -1.21 -13.84
C THR A 51 8.02 -2.11 -14.91
N ILE A 52 7.61 -3.38 -14.98
CA ILE A 52 8.08 -4.33 -16.00
C ILE A 52 7.70 -3.83 -17.40
N LEU A 53 6.44 -3.46 -17.63
CA LEU A 53 5.97 -2.92 -18.91
C LEU A 53 6.67 -1.59 -19.26
N GLY A 54 6.85 -0.70 -18.28
CA GLY A 54 7.62 0.52 -18.43
C GLY A 54 9.07 0.25 -18.84
N SER A 55 9.67 -0.83 -18.34
CA SER A 55 11.04 -1.23 -18.67
C SER A 55 11.20 -1.69 -20.13
N PHE A 56 10.17 -2.28 -20.73
CA PHE A 56 10.15 -2.66 -22.15
C PHE A 56 9.80 -1.51 -23.11
N GLY A 57 9.36 -0.37 -22.59
CA GLY A 57 9.02 0.81 -23.39
C GLY A 57 10.23 1.44 -24.09
N LYS A 58 9.96 2.27 -25.10
CA LYS A 58 10.99 3.02 -25.84
C LYS A 58 11.84 3.86 -24.87
N PRO A 59 13.17 3.89 -25.05
CA PRO A 59 14.05 4.69 -24.21
C PRO A 59 13.71 6.17 -24.34
N GLY A 60 13.60 6.85 -23.19
CA GLY A 60 13.28 8.27 -23.12
C GLY A 60 12.60 8.67 -21.81
N LYS A 61 12.22 9.95 -21.72
CA LYS A 61 11.52 10.52 -20.55
C LYS A 61 10.24 9.74 -20.17
N PRO A 62 9.39 9.28 -21.10
CA PRO A 62 8.16 8.56 -20.74
C PRO A 62 8.42 7.24 -20.00
N LYS A 63 9.47 6.51 -20.39
CA LYS A 63 9.89 5.27 -19.71
C LYS A 63 10.34 5.54 -18.28
N GLN A 64 11.15 6.58 -18.07
CA GLN A 64 11.60 6.97 -16.74
C GLN A 64 10.43 7.41 -15.86
N ILE A 65 9.50 8.21 -16.40
CA ILE A 65 8.29 8.66 -15.70
C ILE A 65 7.43 7.46 -15.29
N ALA A 66 7.20 6.50 -16.19
CA ALA A 66 6.43 5.30 -15.89
C ALA A 66 7.08 4.46 -14.78
N ILE A 67 8.39 4.22 -14.85
CA ILE A 67 9.12 3.48 -13.82
C ILE A 67 9.06 4.21 -12.47
N ILE A 68 9.28 5.52 -12.45
CA ILE A 68 9.24 6.33 -11.22
C ILE A 68 7.85 6.32 -10.61
N LEU A 69 6.79 6.55 -11.39
CA LEU A 69 5.41 6.55 -10.91
C LEU A 69 5.01 5.20 -10.33
N ASN A 70 5.31 4.10 -11.01
CA ASN A 70 4.99 2.75 -10.51
C ASN A 70 5.81 2.40 -9.26
N SER A 71 7.07 2.80 -9.20
CA SER A 71 7.91 2.60 -8.01
C SER A 71 7.41 3.42 -6.82
N LEU A 72 7.02 4.67 -7.06
CA LEU A 72 6.47 5.55 -6.03
C LEU A 72 5.12 5.04 -5.53
N PHE A 73 4.26 4.54 -6.43
CA PHE A 73 3.03 3.86 -6.08
C PHE A 73 3.30 2.63 -5.20
N PHE A 74 4.25 1.78 -5.59
CA PHE A 74 4.64 0.62 -4.79
C PHE A 74 5.09 1.00 -3.37
N VAL A 75 5.93 2.03 -3.23
CA VAL A 75 6.39 2.50 -1.92
C VAL A 75 5.24 3.07 -1.08
N LEU A 76 4.37 3.89 -1.67
CA LEU A 76 3.23 4.48 -0.93
C LEU A 76 2.27 3.40 -0.42
N PHE A 77 2.00 2.37 -1.21
CA PHE A 77 1.05 1.32 -0.87
C PHE A 77 1.67 0.10 -0.17
N SER A 78 2.99 0.01 -0.09
CA SER A 78 3.68 -1.05 0.66
C SER A 78 3.34 -1.06 2.16
N PHE A 79 2.98 0.09 2.73
CA PHE A 79 2.46 0.16 4.10
C PHE A 79 1.10 -0.54 4.26
N LEU A 80 0.26 -0.53 3.24
CA LEU A 80 -1.02 -1.25 3.24
C LEU A 80 -0.81 -2.77 3.20
N ALA A 81 0.20 -3.23 2.46
CA ALA A 81 0.62 -4.62 2.45
C ALA A 81 1.15 -5.08 3.84
N LEU A 82 1.95 -4.23 4.49
CA LEU A 82 2.43 -4.47 5.86
C LEU A 82 1.29 -4.50 6.88
N LEU A 83 0.31 -3.60 6.75
CA LEU A 83 -0.90 -3.59 7.57
C LEU A 83 -1.69 -4.89 7.42
N ASN A 84 -1.85 -5.38 6.19
CA ASN A 84 -2.50 -6.66 5.94
C ASN A 84 -1.76 -7.85 6.57
N LEU A 85 -0.43 -7.86 6.49
CA LEU A 85 0.40 -8.88 7.11
C LEU A 85 0.26 -8.84 8.64
N TRP A 86 0.23 -7.64 9.22
CA TRP A 86 0.00 -7.44 10.65
C TRP A 86 -1.39 -7.97 11.08
N ILE A 87 -2.46 -7.61 10.37
CA ILE A 87 -3.82 -8.12 10.64
C ILE A 87 -3.86 -9.65 10.53
N THR A 88 -3.23 -10.24 9.51
CA THR A 88 -3.23 -11.70 9.33
C THR A 88 -2.46 -12.42 10.43
N THR A 89 -1.42 -11.78 10.97
CA THR A 89 -0.51 -12.38 11.97
C THR A 89 -1.00 -12.20 13.39
N PHE A 90 -1.56 -11.02 13.71
CA PHE A 90 -1.90 -10.60 15.07
C PHE A 90 -3.39 -10.30 15.28
N GLY A 91 -4.18 -10.13 14.22
CA GLY A 91 -5.61 -9.82 14.28
C GLY A 91 -6.51 -11.04 14.54
N LYS A 92 -6.01 -12.04 15.27
CA LYS A 92 -6.77 -13.19 15.76
C LYS A 92 -7.19 -13.00 17.20
#